data_AF-A0A0C3NPR8-F1
#
_entry.id   AF-A0A0C3NPR8-F1
#
_cell.length_a   1.000
_cell.length_b   1.000
_cell.length_c   1.000
_cell.angle_alpha   90.00
_cell.angle_beta   90.00
_cell.angle_gamma   90.00
#
_symmetry.space_group_name_H-M   'P 1'
#
loop_
_entity.id
_entity.type
_entity.pdbx_description
1 polymer ?
#
loop_
_entity_poly.entity_id
_entity_poly.type
_entity_poly.pdbx_seq_one_letter_code
_entity_poly.pdbx_strand_id
1 'polypeptide(L)'
;MKAKDTFAILSLLGLLAVGAPIDTVKAENLTDQSAIQLVASSSEHSVLAKDFEDAARQMQAKSDEQKKLLEHYEDKSYLYGKQAQDLQSHTSALIRKYEQAARSNMKEAIAHRQMAQQPDHNYAIHGSQMPHAESN
;
A
#
# COMPACT_ATOMS: atom_id res chain seq x y z
N MET A 1 -8.02 11.09 -40.68
CA MET A 1 -7.38 12.02 -39.72
C MET A 1 -5.98 11.52 -39.44
N LYS A 2 -4.99 12.42 -39.53
CA LYS A 2 -3.56 12.12 -39.56
C LYS A 2 -2.95 12.75 -38.31
N ALA A 3 -2.64 11.96 -37.29
CA ALA A 3 -1.99 12.46 -36.09
C ALA A 3 -0.48 12.38 -36.32
N LYS A 4 0.12 13.55 -36.52
CA LYS A 4 1.50 13.82 -36.17
C LYS A 4 1.40 14.64 -34.89
N ASP A 5 2.24 14.36 -33.89
CA ASP A 5 2.84 15.39 -33.03
C ASP A 5 4.00 14.76 -32.24
N THR A 6 5.14 15.41 -32.39
CA THR A 6 6.48 15.05 -31.94
C THR A 6 6.66 15.33 -30.45
N PHE A 7 7.20 14.38 -29.68
CA PHE A 7 7.72 14.66 -28.34
C PHE A 7 9.22 14.92 -28.42
N ALA A 8 9.59 16.19 -28.41
CA ALA A 8 10.94 16.64 -28.12
C ALA A 8 10.90 17.32 -26.75
N ILE A 9 11.56 16.73 -25.76
CA ILE A 9 11.92 17.44 -24.53
C ILE A 9 13.42 17.25 -24.32
N LEU A 10 14.17 18.26 -24.78
CA LEU A 10 15.47 18.62 -24.24
C LEU A 10 15.20 19.57 -23.09
N SER A 11 15.58 19.20 -21.87
CA SER A 11 15.90 20.21 -20.86
C SER A 11 17.01 19.70 -19.95
N LEU A 12 18.20 20.24 -20.22
CA LEU A 12 19.39 20.13 -19.42
C LEU A 12 19.51 21.43 -18.60
N LEU A 13 19.26 21.37 -17.29
CA LEU A 13 19.62 22.39 -16.30
C LEU A 13 19.95 21.57 -15.04
N GLY A 14 21.18 21.45 -14.55
CA GLY A 14 22.13 22.50 -14.21
C GLY A 14 22.42 22.32 -12.71
N LEU A 15 23.28 21.37 -12.35
CA LEU A 15 23.63 21.11 -10.95
C LEU A 15 24.55 22.23 -10.43
N LEU A 16 23.97 23.26 -9.81
CA LEU A 16 24.73 24.18 -8.99
C LEU A 16 24.97 23.55 -7.62
N ALA A 17 26.20 23.09 -7.41
CA ALA A 17 26.76 22.95 -6.08
C ALA A 17 27.25 24.33 -5.61
N VAL A 18 26.57 24.91 -4.63
CA VAL A 18 27.14 25.97 -3.78
C VAL A 18 26.72 25.66 -2.35
N GLY A 19 27.71 25.26 -1.54
CA GLY A 19 27.56 25.11 -0.11
C GLY A 19 27.44 26.47 0.56
N ALA A 20 26.39 26.65 1.35
CA ALA A 20 26.37 27.61 2.45
C ALA A 20 26.67 26.87 3.76
N PRO A 21 27.27 27.51 4.77
CA PRO A 21 27.29 26.93 6.11
C PRO A 21 25.84 26.77 6.56
N ILE A 22 25.46 25.54 6.92
CA ILE A 22 24.22 25.29 7.64
C ILE A 22 24.39 26.01 8.98
N ASP A 23 23.70 27.14 9.15
CA ASP A 23 23.53 27.73 10.46
C ASP A 23 22.97 26.65 11.37
N THR A 24 23.65 26.43 12.49
CA THR A 24 23.30 25.42 13.48
C THR A 24 21.87 25.69 13.94
N VAL A 25 20.90 24.94 13.39
CA VAL A 25 19.51 25.00 13.82
C VAL A 25 19.50 24.55 15.27
N LYS A 26 19.19 25.50 16.14
CA LYS A 26 19.03 25.32 17.57
C LYS A 26 18.15 24.09 17.81
N ALA A 27 18.69 23.11 18.53
CA ALA A 27 18.15 21.75 18.71
C ALA A 27 16.78 21.65 19.42
N GLU A 28 16.09 22.77 19.62
CA GLU A 28 14.79 22.87 20.32
C GLU A 28 13.59 22.77 19.37
N ASN A 29 13.73 23.07 18.07
CA ASN A 29 12.63 22.94 17.08
C ASN A 29 12.58 21.58 16.36
N LEU A 30 13.67 20.81 16.39
CA LEU A 30 13.78 19.53 15.68
C LEU A 30 12.94 18.42 16.34
N THR A 31 12.79 18.48 17.66
CA THR A 31 12.01 17.50 18.44
C THR A 31 10.51 17.64 18.19
N ASP A 32 10.01 18.88 18.09
CA ASP A 32 8.60 19.14 17.82
C ASP A 32 8.22 18.77 16.37
N GLN A 33 9.08 19.11 15.40
CA GLN A 33 8.83 18.79 14.00
C GLN A 33 8.88 17.28 13.73
N SER A 34 9.82 16.55 14.34
CA SER A 34 9.90 15.08 14.23
C SER A 34 8.72 14.38 14.93
N ALA A 35 8.27 14.89 16.08
CA ALA A 35 7.08 14.38 16.76
C ALA A 35 5.80 14.62 15.94
N ILE A 36 5.64 15.80 15.32
CA ILE A 36 4.52 16.10 14.42
C ILE A 36 4.54 15.18 13.19
N GLN A 37 5.71 14.97 12.58
CA GLN A 37 5.86 14.09 11.43
C GLN A 37 5.52 12.63 11.78
N LEU A 38 5.93 12.16 12.96
CA LEU A 38 5.60 10.82 13.44
C LEU A 38 4.09 10.64 13.64
N VAL A 39 3.42 11.62 14.26
CA VAL A 39 1.96 11.59 14.45
C VAL A 39 1.23 11.59 13.10
N ALA A 40 1.71 12.38 12.13
CA ALA A 40 1.16 12.40 10.78
C ALA A 40 1.32 11.05 10.07
N SER A 41 2.53 10.47 10.07
CA SER A 41 2.84 9.15 9.48
C SER A 41 2.00 8.02 10.10
N SER A 42 1.86 8.01 11.43
CA SER A 42 0.96 7.11 12.14
C SER A 42 -0.49 7.26 11.70
N SER A 43 -0.97 8.50 11.55
CA SER A 43 -2.33 8.80 11.09
C SER A 43 -2.56 8.31 9.66
N GLU A 44 -1.61 8.52 8.75
CA GLU A 44 -1.68 8.08 7.35
C GLU A 44 -1.77 6.56 7.25
N HIS A 45 -0.91 5.84 7.97
CA HIS A 45 -0.97 4.39 8.02
C HIS A 45 -2.28 3.86 8.64
N SER A 46 -2.86 4.56 9.62
CA SER A 46 -4.18 4.20 10.14
C SER A 46 -5.30 4.35 9.10
N VAL A 47 -5.24 5.37 8.24
CA VAL A 47 -6.21 5.56 7.15
C VAL A 47 -6.06 4.43 6.13
N LEU A 48 -4.84 4.17 5.68
CA LEU A 48 -4.58 3.13 4.69
C LEU A 48 -4.96 1.73 5.20
N ALA A 49 -4.73 1.45 6.49
CA ALA A 49 -5.20 0.23 7.11
C ALA A 49 -6.72 0.08 6.99
N LYS A 50 -7.48 1.15 7.26
CA LYS A 50 -8.94 1.14 7.16
C LYS A 50 -9.41 0.90 5.71
N ASP A 51 -8.78 1.55 4.74
CA ASP A 51 -9.11 1.37 3.32
C ASP A 51 -8.93 -0.09 2.88
N PHE A 52 -7.83 -0.72 3.30
CA PHE A 52 -7.59 -2.14 3.03
C PHE A 52 -8.57 -3.06 3.77
N GLU A 53 -9.01 -2.73 4.99
CA GLU A 53 -10.06 -3.48 5.67
C GLU A 53 -11.41 -3.38 4.95
N ASP A 54 -11.78 -2.20 4.46
CA ASP A 54 -12.98 -1.99 3.67
C ASP A 54 -12.91 -2.75 2.35
N ALA A 55 -11.77 -2.74 1.67
CA ALA A 55 -11.53 -3.54 0.47
C ALA A 55 -11.63 -5.04 0.77
N ALA A 56 -11.08 -5.52 1.90
CA ALA A 56 -11.20 -6.92 2.32
C ALA A 56 -12.66 -7.32 2.55
N ARG A 57 -13.44 -6.49 3.24
CA ARG A 57 -14.89 -6.69 3.44
C ARG A 57 -15.64 -6.75 2.12
N GLN A 58 -15.33 -5.85 1.19
CA GLN A 58 -15.96 -5.83 -0.14
C GLN A 58 -15.64 -7.10 -0.93
N MET A 59 -14.40 -7.60 -0.89
CA MET A 59 -14.03 -8.84 -1.56
C MET A 59 -14.73 -10.05 -0.91
N GLN A 60 -14.87 -10.07 0.40
CA GLN A 60 -15.63 -11.13 1.08
C GLN A 60 -17.09 -11.13 0.65
N ALA A 61 -17.75 -9.96 0.62
CA ALA A 61 -19.13 -9.84 0.15
C ALA A 61 -19.31 -10.36 -1.28
N LYS A 62 -18.39 -10.01 -2.20
CA LYS A 62 -18.38 -10.54 -3.57
C LYS A 62 -18.21 -12.06 -3.60
N SER A 63 -17.34 -12.62 -2.76
CA SER A 63 -17.19 -14.08 -2.65
C SER A 63 -18.51 -14.75 -2.22
N ASP A 64 -19.18 -14.18 -1.23
CA ASP A 64 -20.44 -14.72 -0.70
C ASP A 64 -21.58 -14.63 -1.72
N GLU A 65 -21.62 -13.58 -2.55
CA GLU A 65 -22.52 -13.50 -3.71
C GLU A 65 -22.24 -14.60 -4.73
N GLN A 66 -20.96 -14.83 -5.07
CA GLN A 66 -20.58 -15.89 -6.00
C GLN A 66 -20.89 -17.29 -5.44
N LYS A 67 -20.78 -17.51 -4.12
CA LYS A 67 -21.18 -18.77 -3.48
C LYS A 67 -22.67 -19.07 -3.68
N LYS A 68 -23.54 -18.07 -3.47
CA LYS A 68 -24.98 -18.21 -3.73
C LYS A 68 -25.28 -18.48 -5.20
N LEU A 69 -24.54 -17.84 -6.10
CA LEU A 69 -24.69 -18.08 -7.54
C LEU A 69 -24.23 -19.49 -7.94
N LEU A 70 -23.14 -19.97 -7.35
CA LEU A 70 -22.64 -21.33 -7.57
C LEU A 70 -23.67 -22.37 -7.13
N GLU A 71 -24.22 -22.22 -5.92
CA GLU A 71 -25.31 -23.06 -5.41
C GLU A 71 -26.48 -23.12 -6.41
N HIS A 72 -26.89 -21.97 -6.96
CA HIS A 72 -27.93 -21.94 -7.98
C HIS A 72 -27.55 -22.68 -9.27
N TYR A 73 -26.30 -22.57 -9.73
CA TYR A 73 -25.81 -23.28 -10.92
C TYR A 73 -25.66 -24.78 -10.69
N GLU A 74 -25.38 -25.20 -9.46
CA GLU A 74 -25.32 -26.61 -9.05
C GLU A 74 -26.72 -27.20 -8.97
N ASP A 75 -27.60 -26.57 -8.19
CA ASP A 75 -28.98 -27.02 -7.94
C ASP A 75 -29.84 -27.03 -9.20
N LYS A 76 -29.67 -26.03 -10.07
CA LYS A 76 -30.47 -25.85 -11.30
C LYS A 76 -29.65 -26.01 -12.57
N SER A 77 -28.62 -26.86 -12.53
CA SER A 77 -27.78 -27.17 -13.70
C SER A 77 -28.59 -27.54 -14.95
N TYR A 78 -29.74 -28.20 -14.79
CA TYR A 78 -30.66 -28.56 -15.88
C TYR A 78 -31.18 -27.36 -16.69
N LEU A 79 -31.24 -26.15 -16.11
CA LEU A 79 -31.64 -24.93 -16.82
C LEU A 79 -30.59 -24.43 -17.81
N TYR A 80 -29.33 -24.83 -17.64
CA TYR A 80 -28.18 -24.32 -18.40
C TYR A 80 -27.61 -25.34 -19.39
N GLY A 81 -28.07 -26.60 -19.32
CA GLY A 81 -27.65 -27.66 -20.22
C GLY A 81 -26.13 -27.82 -20.27
N LYS A 82 -25.55 -27.78 -21.47
CA LYS A 82 -24.10 -27.97 -21.67
C LYS A 82 -23.24 -26.86 -21.03
N GLN A 83 -23.80 -25.68 -20.79
CA GLN A 83 -23.06 -24.55 -20.21
C GLN A 83 -22.96 -24.62 -18.68
N ALA A 84 -23.69 -25.52 -18.02
CA ALA A 84 -23.74 -25.60 -16.56
C ALA A 84 -22.33 -25.78 -15.95
N GLN A 85 -21.52 -26.67 -16.53
CA GLN A 85 -20.17 -26.97 -16.03
C GLN A 85 -19.23 -25.77 -16.17
N ASP A 86 -19.33 -25.02 -17.27
CA ASP A 86 -18.51 -23.82 -17.50
C ASP A 86 -18.89 -22.71 -16.49
N LEU A 87 -20.19 -22.51 -16.25
CA LEU A 87 -20.70 -21.56 -15.27
C LEU A 87 -20.23 -21.92 -13.85
N GLN A 88 -20.38 -23.18 -13.43
CA GLN A 88 -19.92 -23.66 -12.12
C GLN A 88 -18.40 -23.47 -11.95
N SER A 89 -17.62 -23.83 -12.96
CA SER A 89 -16.15 -23.70 -12.93
C SER A 89 -15.70 -22.25 -12.87
N HIS A 90 -16.33 -21.38 -13.66
CA HIS A 90 -16.05 -19.94 -13.67
C HIS A 90 -16.39 -19.29 -12.33
N THR A 91 -17.59 -19.54 -11.80
CA THR A 91 -18.02 -19.00 -10.50
C THR A 91 -17.13 -19.51 -9.36
N SER A 92 -16.75 -20.79 -9.38
CA SER A 92 -15.78 -21.35 -8.43
C SER A 92 -14.43 -20.65 -8.49
N ALA A 93 -13.96 -20.27 -9.68
CA ALA A 93 -12.73 -19.51 -9.84
C ALA A 93 -12.86 -18.07 -9.29
N LEU A 94 -14.01 -17.42 -9.49
CA LEU A 94 -14.29 -16.10 -8.92
C LEU A 94 -14.32 -16.13 -7.39
N ILE A 95 -14.95 -17.14 -6.77
CA ILE A 95 -14.94 -17.33 -5.31
C ILE A 95 -13.50 -17.35 -4.79
N ARG A 96 -12.65 -18.23 -5.35
CA ARG A 96 -11.24 -18.32 -4.94
C ARG A 96 -10.49 -17.01 -5.11
N LYS A 97 -10.71 -16.31 -6.23
CA LYS A 97 -10.08 -15.01 -6.53
C LYS A 97 -10.47 -13.96 -5.49
N TYR A 98 -11.75 -13.86 -5.16
CA TYR A 98 -12.22 -12.88 -4.19
C TYR A 98 -11.79 -13.22 -2.77
N GLU A 99 -11.79 -14.49 -2.36
CA GLU A 99 -11.25 -14.88 -1.06
C GLU A 99 -9.75 -14.61 -0.94
N GLN A 100 -8.97 -14.87 -1.99
CA GLN A 100 -7.56 -14.52 -2.02
C GLN A 100 -7.36 -13.00 -1.92
N ALA A 101 -8.16 -12.22 -2.65
CA ALA A 101 -8.11 -10.76 -2.56
C ALA A 101 -8.49 -10.28 -1.16
N ALA A 102 -9.52 -10.83 -0.52
CA ALA A 102 -9.90 -10.50 0.85
C ALA A 102 -8.75 -10.74 1.85
N ARG A 103 -8.09 -11.91 1.76
CA ARG A 103 -6.91 -12.23 2.59
C ARG A 103 -5.74 -11.29 2.33
N SER A 104 -5.46 -10.96 1.07
CA SER A 104 -4.37 -10.06 0.71
C SER A 104 -4.61 -8.66 1.25
N ASN A 105 -5.82 -8.11 1.07
CA ASN A 105 -6.17 -6.80 1.61
C ASN A 105 -6.11 -6.79 3.14
N MET A 106 -6.58 -7.84 3.81
CA MET A 106 -6.46 -7.93 5.27
C MET A 106 -4.99 -7.97 5.74
N LYS A 107 -4.09 -8.62 4.98
CA LYS A 107 -2.66 -8.64 5.29
C LYS A 107 -2.05 -7.24 5.19
N GLU A 108 -2.37 -6.47 4.14
CA GLU A 108 -1.93 -5.08 4.00
C GLU A 108 -2.49 -4.19 5.11
N ALA A 109 -3.77 -4.37 5.48
CA ALA A 109 -4.37 -3.67 6.60
C ALA A 109 -3.61 -3.89 7.91
N ILE A 110 -3.26 -5.15 8.21
CA ILE A 110 -2.48 -5.50 9.40
C ILE A 110 -1.09 -4.86 9.35
N ALA A 111 -0.42 -4.90 8.20
CA ALA A 111 0.90 -4.28 8.03
C ALA A 111 0.85 -2.77 8.31
N HIS A 112 -0.13 -2.06 7.77
CA HIS A 112 -0.30 -0.64 8.03
C HIS A 112 -0.68 -0.32 9.48
N ARG A 113 -1.48 -1.17 10.16
CA ARG A 113 -1.70 -1.01 11.61
C ARG A 113 -0.43 -1.15 12.43
N GLN A 114 0.44 -2.10 12.05
CA GLN A 114 1.73 -2.26 12.71
C GLN A 114 2.62 -1.04 12.49
N MET A 115 2.68 -0.50 11.27
CA MET A 115 3.43 0.72 10.98
C MET A 115 2.89 1.93 11.73
N ALA A 116 1.57 2.07 11.87
CA ALA A 116 0.96 3.14 12.67
C ALA A 116 1.30 3.06 14.17
N GLN A 117 1.63 1.87 14.67
CA GLN A 117 2.03 1.65 16.06
C GLN A 117 3.54 1.76 16.28
N GLN A 118 4.34 1.73 15.21
CA GLN A 118 5.79 1.80 15.27
C GLN A 118 6.26 3.26 15.09
N PRO A 119 7.16 3.75 15.95
CA PRO A 119 7.88 4.98 15.69
C PRO A 119 8.66 4.86 14.38
N ASP A 120 8.44 5.78 13.45
CA ASP A 120 9.12 5.87 12.15
C ASP A 120 10.64 5.68 12.35
N HIS A 121 11.16 4.52 11.95
CA HIS A 121 12.51 4.06 12.32
C HIS A 121 13.64 4.77 11.56
N ASN A 122 13.30 5.78 10.75
CA ASN A 122 14.24 6.57 9.96
C ASN A 122 15.11 7.54 10.79
N TYR A 123 14.88 7.70 12.09
CA TYR A 123 15.63 8.65 12.91
C TYR A 123 16.83 8.08 13.67
N ALA A 124 17.05 6.76 13.69
CA ALA A 124 18.09 6.14 14.54
C ALA A 124 19.40 5.80 13.82
N ILE A 125 19.45 5.83 12.48
CA ILE A 125 20.64 5.43 11.69
C ILE A 125 21.42 6.68 11.20
N HIS A 126 21.72 7.62 12.08
CA HIS A 126 22.74 8.65 11.80
C HIS A 126 23.49 9.20 13.02
N GLY A 127 23.24 8.67 14.23
CA GLY A 127 23.77 9.22 15.48
C GLY A 127 24.98 8.48 16.10
N SER A 128 25.40 7.34 15.58
CA SER A 128 26.41 6.52 16.26
C SER A 128 27.42 5.90 15.30
N GLN A 129 28.28 6.76 14.76
CA GLN A 129 29.64 6.35 14.40
C GLN A 129 30.61 7.51 14.66
N MET A 130 30.99 7.68 15.92
CA MET A 130 32.21 8.41 16.31
C MET A 130 33.09 7.44 17.11
N PRO A 131 34.19 6.91 16.54
CA PRO A 131 35.29 6.44 17.34
C PRO A 131 36.10 7.66 17.78
N HIS A 132 36.10 7.90 19.09
CA HIS A 132 37.07 8.78 19.75
C HIS A 132 38.49 8.26 19.50
N ALA A 133 39.40 9.23 19.32
CA ALA A 133 40.82 9.05 19.19
C ALA A 133 41.43 8.27 20.37
N GLU A 134 42.44 7.45 20.08
CA GLU A 134 43.52 7.21 21.03
C GLU A 134 44.87 7.56 20.39
N SER A 135 45.60 8.36 21.16
CA SER A 135 46.96 8.83 20.96
C SER A 135 47.93 7.74 21.40
N ASN A 136 48.90 7.39 20.54
CA ASN A 136 50.32 7.28 20.90
C ASN A 136 51.18 7.15 19.64
#